data_AF-A0A8K0FI72-F1
#
_entry.id   AF-A0A8K0FI72-F1
#
_cell.length_a   1.000
_cell.length_b   1.000
_cell.length_c   1.000
_cell.angle_alpha   90.00
_cell.angle_beta   90.00
_cell.angle_gamma   90.00
#
_symmetry.space_group_name_H-M   'P 1'
#
loop_
_entity.id
_entity.type
_entity.pdbx_description
1 polymer ?
#
loop_
_entity_poly.entity_id
_entity_poly.type
_entity_poly.pdbx_seq_one_letter_code
_entity_poly.pdbx_strand_id
1 'polypeptide(L)'
;RIEMCNFGVKVSVIEPGYFKTMITNAENVEKNLLSIWEKLLEETKASYGENYLKECLVALRKMQKKCNSNLTLVTDCMEHALTSRFPRTRYSVGWDAKLLYIPLSYLPSALTDFI
;
A
#
# COMPACT_ATOMS: atom_id res chain seq x y z
N ARG A 1 -10.66 16.55 7.11
CA ARG A 1 -9.89 17.12 8.24
C ARG A 1 -10.26 18.56 8.50
N ILE A 2 -10.07 19.47 7.53
CA ILE A 2 -10.23 20.92 7.70
C ILE A 2 -11.68 21.27 8.11
N GLU A 3 -12.67 20.68 7.45
CA GLU A 3 -14.10 20.89 7.77
C GLU A 3 -14.46 20.45 9.19
N MET A 4 -13.88 19.33 9.65
CA MET A 4 -14.15 18.75 10.97
C MET A 4 -13.50 19.54 12.12
N CYS A 5 -12.51 20.39 11.82
CA CYS A 5 -11.85 21.22 12.83
C CYS A 5 -12.82 22.16 13.55
N ASN A 6 -13.81 22.71 12.83
CA ASN A 6 -14.81 23.61 13.41
C ASN A 6 -15.73 22.93 14.43
N PHE A 7 -15.83 21.60 14.39
CA PHE A 7 -16.63 20.79 15.30
C PHE A 7 -15.81 20.24 16.48
N GLY A 8 -14.54 20.64 16.61
CA GLY A 8 -13.63 20.11 17.63
C GLY A 8 -13.22 18.65 17.41
N VAL A 9 -13.56 18.07 16.25
CA VAL A 9 -13.26 16.67 15.93
C VAL A 9 -11.85 16.55 15.36
N LYS A 10 -11.01 15.76 16.02
CA LYS A 10 -9.65 15.45 15.55
C LYS A 10 -9.69 14.26 14.59
N VAL A 11 -9.12 14.44 13.40
CA VAL A 11 -9.03 13.39 12.37
C VAL A 11 -7.58 12.98 12.18
N SER A 12 -7.33 11.66 12.24
CA SER A 12 -6.03 11.03 12.05
C SER A 12 -6.11 10.01 10.91
N VAL A 13 -5.13 10.01 10.01
CA VAL A 13 -4.99 9.08 8.89
C VAL A 13 -3.86 8.11 9.21
N ILE A 14 -4.11 6.82 9.05
CA ILE A 14 -3.14 5.76 9.28
C ILE A 14 -2.82 5.13 7.94
N GLU A 15 -1.56 5.25 7.53
CA GLU A 15 -1.06 4.82 6.22
C GLU A 15 -0.09 3.65 6.44
N PRO A 16 -0.60 2.41 6.43
CA PRO A 16 0.26 1.24 6.54
C PRO A 16 1.02 0.98 5.23
N GLY A 17 2.28 0.61 5.36
CA GLY A 17 3.06 -0.01 4.30
C GLY A 17 2.64 -1.46 4.03
N TYR A 18 3.58 -2.29 3.59
CA TYR A 18 3.29 -3.70 3.30
C TYR A 18 3.22 -4.54 4.57
N PHE A 19 2.02 -5.01 4.91
CA PHE A 19 1.76 -5.91 6.04
C PHE A 19 1.10 -7.20 5.59
N LYS A 20 1.45 -8.32 6.23
CA LYS A 20 0.84 -9.63 5.96
C LYS A 20 -0.59 -9.67 6.49
N THR A 21 -1.53 -9.41 5.59
CA THR A 21 -2.97 -9.52 5.82
C THR A 21 -3.59 -10.44 4.76
N MET A 22 -4.89 -10.74 4.89
CA MET A 22 -5.63 -11.50 3.85
C MET A 22 -5.65 -10.78 2.50
N ILE A 23 -5.55 -9.45 2.49
CA ILE A 23 -5.48 -8.63 1.26
C ILE A 23 -4.18 -8.93 0.50
N THR A 24 -3.07 -9.12 1.21
CA THR A 24 -1.75 -9.39 0.64
C THR A 24 -1.43 -10.89 0.50
N ASN A 25 -2.43 -11.76 0.69
CA ASN A 25 -2.21 -13.21 0.58
C ASN A 25 -1.84 -13.55 -0.87
N ALA A 26 -0.63 -14.07 -1.08
CA ALA A 26 -0.11 -14.28 -2.42
C ALA A 26 -0.93 -15.28 -3.23
N GLU A 27 -1.45 -16.35 -2.63
CA GLU A 27 -2.26 -17.34 -3.35
C GLU A 27 -3.57 -16.71 -3.82
N ASN A 28 -4.22 -15.92 -2.96
CA ASN A 28 -5.46 -15.23 -3.29
C ASN A 28 -5.24 -14.17 -4.38
N VAL A 29 -4.16 -13.39 -4.27
CA VAL A 29 -3.83 -12.34 -5.25
C VAL A 29 -3.39 -12.95 -6.59
N GLU A 30 -2.57 -14.00 -6.57
CA GLU A 30 -2.14 -14.74 -7.77
C GLU A 30 -3.34 -15.35 -8.49
N LYS A 31 -4.24 -16.02 -7.75
CA LYS A 31 -5.47 -16.58 -8.32
C LYS A 31 -6.38 -15.51 -8.92
N ASN A 32 -6.56 -14.39 -8.22
CA ASN A 32 -7.35 -13.28 -8.75
C ASN A 32 -6.73 -12.69 -10.01
N LEU A 33 -5.41 -12.50 -10.04
CA LEU A 33 -4.71 -11.97 -11.20
C LEU A 33 -4.87 -12.89 -12.42
N LEU A 34 -4.70 -14.21 -12.24
CA LEU A 34 -4.90 -15.20 -13.30
C LEU A 34 -6.35 -15.21 -13.79
N SER A 35 -7.32 -15.15 -12.89
CA SER A 35 -8.74 -15.12 -13.28
C SER A 35 -9.09 -13.86 -14.07
N ILE A 36 -8.50 -12.70 -13.74
CA ILE A 36 -8.66 -11.47 -14.51
C ILE A 36 -7.99 -11.63 -15.88
N TRP A 37 -6.76 -12.17 -15.91
CA TRP A 37 -6.03 -12.45 -17.14
C TRP A 37 -6.84 -13.30 -18.11
N GLU A 38 -7.42 -14.41 -17.65
CA GLU A 38 -8.22 -15.31 -18.48
C GLU A 38 -9.45 -14.61 -19.10
N LYS A 39 -10.08 -13.69 -18.36
CA LYS A 39 -11.29 -12.96 -18.77
C LYS A 39 -11.01 -11.76 -19.69
N LEU A 40 -9.76 -11.35 -19.86
CA LEU A 40 -9.39 -10.26 -20.77
C LEU A 40 -9.62 -10.66 -22.23
N LEU A 41 -9.95 -9.67 -23.07
CA LEU A 41 -10.00 -9.87 -24.52
C LEU A 41 -8.61 -10.16 -25.07
N GLU A 42 -8.54 -11.00 -26.11
CA GLU A 42 -7.31 -11.41 -26.77
C GLU A 42 -6.48 -10.24 -27.31
N GLU A 43 -7.13 -9.17 -27.79
CA GLU A 43 -6.44 -7.93 -28.20
C GLU A 43 -5.70 -7.29 -27.02
N THR A 44 -6.34 -7.23 -25.85
CA THR A 44 -5.73 -6.66 -24.64
C THR A 44 -4.64 -7.57 -24.08
N LYS A 45 -4.84 -8.90 -24.10
CA LYS A 45 -3.79 -9.88 -23.73
C LYS A 45 -2.57 -9.75 -24.64
N ALA A 46 -2.78 -9.57 -25.94
CA ALA A 46 -1.70 -9.36 -26.90
C ALA A 46 -0.97 -8.03 -26.68
N SER A 47 -1.70 -6.96 -26.35
CA SER A 47 -1.12 -5.64 -26.06
C SER A 47 -0.23 -5.64 -24.81
N TYR A 48 -0.62 -6.33 -23.74
CA TYR A 48 0.23 -6.46 -22.54
C TYR A 48 1.33 -7.52 -22.71
N GLY A 49 1.02 -8.60 -23.42
CA GLY A 49 1.90 -9.75 -23.63
C GLY A 49 1.99 -10.67 -22.41
N GLU A 50 2.25 -11.96 -22.65
CA GLU A 50 2.37 -12.95 -21.58
C GLU A 50 3.58 -12.73 -20.65
N ASN A 51 4.62 -12.06 -21.15
CA ASN A 51 5.79 -11.73 -20.35
C ASN A 51 5.43 -10.76 -19.22
N TYR A 52 4.54 -9.79 -19.47
CA TYR A 52 4.06 -8.88 -18.45
C TYR A 52 3.36 -9.61 -17.30
N LEU A 53 2.50 -10.60 -17.62
CA LEU A 53 1.87 -11.44 -16.60
C LEU A 53 2.92 -12.17 -15.74
N LYS A 54 3.93 -12.77 -16.37
CA LYS A 54 5.00 -13.47 -15.65
C LYS A 54 5.77 -12.51 -14.73
N GLU A 55 6.09 -11.32 -15.20
CA GLU A 55 6.76 -10.29 -14.40
C GLU A 55 5.90 -9.83 -13.23
N CYS A 56 4.60 -9.61 -13.43
CA CYS A 56 3.65 -9.30 -12.36
C CYS A 56 3.63 -10.40 -11.28
N LEU A 57 3.58 -11.68 -11.67
CA LEU A 57 3.60 -12.80 -10.73
C LEU A 57 4.90 -12.84 -9.92
N VAL A 58 6.05 -12.60 -10.57
CA VAL A 58 7.35 -12.51 -9.87
C VAL A 58 7.37 -11.31 -8.92
N ALA A 59 6.85 -10.15 -9.34
CA ALA A 59 6.77 -8.95 -8.51
C ALA A 59 5.87 -9.16 -7.29
N LEU A 60 4.72 -9.81 -7.44
CA LEU A 60 3.82 -10.17 -6.35
C LEU A 60 4.52 -11.06 -5.31
N ARG A 61 5.23 -12.10 -5.76
CA ARG A 61 5.98 -12.99 -4.86
C ARG A 61 7.12 -12.25 -4.14
N LYS A 62 7.80 -11.31 -4.81
CA LYS A 62 8.81 -10.44 -4.17
C LYS A 62 8.18 -9.50 -3.14
N MET A 63 7.03 -8.91 -3.45
CA MET A 63 6.28 -8.02 -2.55
C MET A 63 5.85 -8.77 -1.28
N GLN A 64 5.34 -10.00 -1.41
CA GLN A 64 4.96 -10.83 -0.27
C GLN A 64 6.13 -11.08 0.70
N LYS A 65 7.35 -11.27 0.18
CA LYS A 65 8.55 -11.42 1.01
C LYS A 65 8.90 -10.15 1.78
N LYS A 66 8.54 -8.97 1.26
CA LYS A 66 8.75 -7.68 1.91
C LYS A 66 7.65 -7.31 2.92
N CYS A 67 6.49 -7.98 2.89
CA CYS A 67 5.41 -7.73 3.84
C CYS A 67 5.84 -8.05 5.27
N ASN A 68 5.65 -7.10 6.18
CA ASN A 68 5.90 -7.28 7.60
C ASN A 68 4.79 -8.13 8.25
N SER A 69 5.16 -9.16 9.03
CA SER A 69 4.20 -9.98 9.78
C SER A 69 3.71 -9.34 11.07
N ASN A 70 4.44 -8.35 11.59
CA ASN A 70 4.06 -7.71 12.84
C ASN A 70 2.97 -6.64 12.61
N LEU A 71 1.71 -7.04 12.75
CA LEU A 71 0.57 -6.14 12.64
C LEU A 71 0.45 -5.16 13.82
N THR A 72 1.15 -5.39 14.93
CA THR A 72 1.03 -4.52 16.12
C THR A 72 1.45 -3.10 15.81
N LEU A 73 2.39 -2.91 14.88
CA LEU A 73 2.84 -1.57 14.45
C LEU A 73 1.68 -0.69 13.98
N VAL A 74 0.67 -1.28 13.33
CA VAL A 74 -0.53 -0.58 12.87
C VAL A 74 -1.46 -0.31 14.04
N THR A 75 -1.72 -1.32 14.87
CA THR A 75 -2.63 -1.19 16.02
C THR A 75 -2.11 -0.22 17.07
N ASP A 76 -0.80 -0.17 17.30
CA ASP A 76 -0.16 0.77 18.23
C ASP A 76 -0.35 2.22 17.74
N CYS A 77 -0.28 2.45 16.42
CA CYS A 77 -0.58 3.75 15.84
C CYS A 77 -2.07 4.11 15.97
N MET A 78 -2.97 3.13 15.84
CA MET A 78 -4.40 3.31 16.09
C MET A 78 -4.65 3.67 17.55
N GLU A 79 -4.05 2.93 18.48
CA GLU A 79 -4.15 3.19 19.92
C GLU A 79 -3.67 4.60 20.23
N HIS A 80 -2.47 4.97 19.79
CA HIS A 80 -1.92 6.31 20.01
C HIS A 80 -2.81 7.41 19.40
N ALA A 81 -3.40 7.17 18.22
CA ALA A 81 -4.31 8.12 17.60
C ALA A 81 -5.60 8.36 18.41
N LEU A 82 -6.06 7.34 19.15
CA LEU A 82 -7.27 7.39 19.97
C LEU A 82 -7.02 7.89 21.39
N THR A 83 -5.90 7.52 22.01
CA THR A 83 -5.62 7.80 23.43
C THR A 83 -4.81 9.06 23.68
N SER A 84 -4.08 9.56 22.67
CA SER A 84 -3.22 10.73 22.85
C SER A 84 -4.01 12.02 23.02
N ARG A 85 -3.55 12.89 23.94
CA ARG A 85 -4.07 14.25 24.09
C ARG A 85 -3.89 15.09 22.82
N PHE A 86 -2.81 14.83 22.08
CA PHE A 86 -2.44 15.53 20.85
C PHE A 86 -2.08 14.52 19.74
N PRO A 87 -3.08 13.84 19.14
CA PRO A 87 -2.83 12.86 18.09
C PRO A 87 -2.29 13.54 16.83
N ARG A 88 -1.37 12.87 16.14
CA ARG A 88 -0.86 13.29 14.82
C ARG A 88 -1.95 13.14 13.77
N THR A 89 -1.93 13.99 12.76
CA THR A 89 -2.88 13.86 11.64
C THR A 89 -2.53 12.72 10.69
N ARG A 90 -1.25 12.37 10.55
CA ARG A 90 -0.81 11.26 9.69
C ARG A 90 0.15 10.35 10.46
N TYR A 91 -0.10 9.05 10.40
CA TYR A 91 0.76 8.00 10.92
C TYR A 91 1.18 7.11 9.76
N SER A 92 2.44 7.24 9.34
CA SER A 92 3.05 6.31 8.39
C SER A 92 3.58 5.11 9.15
N VAL A 93 3.04 3.93 8.87
CA VAL A 93 3.35 2.70 9.60
C VAL A 93 4.18 1.78 8.72
N GLY A 94 5.34 1.36 9.22
CA GLY A 94 6.31 0.56 8.47
C GLY A 94 7.59 1.33 8.14
N TRP A 95 8.69 0.58 7.94
CA TRP A 95 9.99 1.14 7.56
C TRP A 95 10.00 1.56 6.08
N ASP A 96 9.33 0.78 5.23
CA ASP A 96 9.09 1.05 3.83
C ASP A 96 8.35 2.38 3.62
N ALA A 97 7.27 2.60 4.36
CA ALA A 97 6.52 3.87 4.37
C ALA A 97 7.44 5.05 4.68
N LYS A 98 8.29 4.92 5.70
CA LYS A 98 9.13 6.01 6.20
C LYS A 98 10.36 6.31 5.35
N LEU A 99 10.99 5.30 4.74
CA LEU A 99 12.24 5.46 4.01
C LEU A 99 12.08 5.60 2.50
N LEU A 100 11.02 5.05 1.91
CA LEU A 100 10.83 5.09 0.46
C LEU A 100 9.75 6.09 0.08
N TYR A 101 8.54 5.90 0.60
CA TYR A 101 7.38 6.66 0.16
C TYR A 101 7.37 8.11 0.65
N ILE A 102 7.80 8.36 1.89
CA ILE A 102 7.90 9.74 2.41
C ILE A 102 8.92 10.55 1.59
N PRO A 103 10.19 10.13 1.41
CA PRO A 103 11.13 10.88 0.58
C PRO A 103 10.66 11.05 -0.86
N LEU A 104 10.11 10.00 -1.47
CA LEU A 104 9.58 10.07 -2.85
C LEU A 104 8.46 11.11 -2.98
N SER A 105 7.60 11.25 -1.96
CA SER A 105 6.53 12.25 -1.97
C SER A 105 6.99 13.71 -1.97
N TYR A 106 8.24 13.97 -1.58
CA TYR A 106 8.85 15.30 -1.60
C TYR A 106 9.75 15.55 -2.82
N LEU A 107 10.00 14.52 -3.65
CA LEU A 107 10.77 14.67 -4.88
C LEU A 107 9.94 15.37 -5.97
N PRO A 108 10.56 16.21 -6.82
CA PRO A 108 9.90 16.79 -7.99
C PRO A 108 9.28 15.71 -8.88
N SER A 109 8.10 15.98 -9.45
CA SER A 109 7.35 15.02 -10.27
C SER A 109 8.18 14.44 -11.43
N ALA A 110 9.04 15.25 -12.06
CA ALA A 110 9.91 14.78 -13.13
C ALA A 110 10.92 13.70 -12.69
N LEU A 111 11.38 13.75 -11.42
CA LEU A 111 12.29 12.75 -10.87
C LEU A 111 11.53 11.51 -10.38
N THR A 112 10.32 11.68 -9.85
CA THR A 112 9.49 10.55 -9.44
C THR A 112 8.99 9.73 -10.63
N ASP A 113 8.63 10.39 -11.74
CA ASP A 113 8.10 9.71 -12.93
C ASP A 113 9.20 8.97 -13.73
N PHE A 114 10.46 9.36 -13.53
CA PHE A 114 11.61 8.70 -14.15
C PHE A 114 12.03 7.42 -13.41
N ILE A 115 11.72 7.32 -12.12
CA ILE A 115 12.09 6.19 -11.23
C ILE A 115 11.03 5.10 -11.29
#